data_AF-A0A2A4JG20-F1
#
_entry.id   AF-A0A2A4JG20-F1
#
_cell.length_a   1.000
_cell.length_b   1.000
_cell.length_c   1.000
_cell.angle_alpha   90.00
_cell.angle_beta   90.00
_cell.angle_gamma   90.00
#
_symmetry.space_group_name_H-M   'P 1'
#
loop_
_entity.id
_entity.type
_entity.pdbx_description
1 polymer ?
#
loop_
_entity_poly.entity_id
_entity_poly.type
_entity_poly.pdbx_seq_one_letter_code
_entity_poly.pdbx_strand_id
1 'polypeptide(L)'
;MIGYLVASVYQSYAAIYGGGWITSFDTNSMVIMVFFRMELELLRLDAKDIFGTESAKVGHEVVLKRLKDCHRRHVELVKFGRLFDSCLSPIMLLYMFVCSVMLCVTAYQITIETSPMQRFLTTEYLVFGVAQLFIYCWHSNDVLFASADLMRGPYESIWWARSQRYRKDLYLLVEQFNKTVVFSAGPFTKLTVTTFISILKGAYSYYTLLSQSQMK
;
A
#
# COMPACT_ATOMS: atom_id res chain seq x y z
N MET A 1 -39.64 -6.28 -27.10
CA MET A 1 -38.74 -5.12 -27.29
C MET A 1 -38.61 -4.27 -26.01
N ILE A 2 -39.71 -3.85 -25.36
CA ILE A 2 -39.67 -3.08 -24.09
C ILE A 2 -38.92 -3.82 -22.97
N GLY A 3 -39.15 -5.12 -22.78
CA GLY A 3 -38.45 -5.90 -21.75
C GLY A 3 -36.93 -5.95 -21.92
N TYR A 4 -36.42 -5.99 -23.17
CA TYR A 4 -34.98 -5.96 -23.45
C TYR A 4 -34.37 -4.59 -23.12
N LEU A 5 -35.07 -3.50 -23.44
CA LEU A 5 -34.64 -2.15 -23.09
C LEU A 5 -34.58 -1.97 -21.56
N VAL A 6 -35.60 -2.43 -20.84
CA VAL A 6 -35.63 -2.38 -19.37
C VAL A 6 -34.47 -3.19 -18.78
N ALA A 7 -34.23 -4.40 -19.27
CA ALA A 7 -33.11 -5.24 -18.82
C ALA A 7 -31.75 -4.57 -19.10
N SER A 8 -31.57 -3.97 -20.27
CA SER A 8 -30.33 -3.28 -20.65
C SER A 8 -30.07 -2.05 -19.78
N VAL A 9 -31.11 -1.25 -19.52
CA VAL A 9 -31.03 -0.10 -18.62
C VAL A 9 -30.69 -0.56 -17.21
N TYR A 10 -31.35 -1.60 -16.70
CA TYR A 10 -31.07 -2.16 -15.38
C TYR A 10 -29.63 -2.66 -15.26
N GLN A 11 -29.14 -3.41 -16.26
CA GLN A 11 -27.76 -3.91 -16.28
C GLN A 11 -26.74 -2.77 -16.31
N SER A 12 -26.97 -1.74 -17.13
CA SER A 12 -26.08 -0.58 -17.18
C SER A 12 -26.04 0.18 -15.85
N TYR A 13 -27.19 0.36 -15.21
CA TYR A 13 -27.27 0.99 -13.89
C TYR A 13 -26.54 0.18 -12.83
N ALA A 14 -26.77 -1.13 -12.78
CA ALA A 14 -26.10 -2.02 -11.83
C ALA A 14 -24.57 -2.02 -12.01
N ALA A 15 -24.09 -2.02 -13.26
CA ALA A 15 -22.66 -1.95 -13.57
C ALA A 15 -22.02 -0.62 -13.12
N ILE A 16 -22.68 0.51 -13.39
CA ILE A 16 -22.20 1.84 -12.95
C ILE A 16 -22.16 1.91 -11.43
N TYR A 17 -23.21 1.44 -10.76
CA TYR A 17 -23.28 1.45 -9.30
C TYR A 17 -22.17 0.58 -8.69
N GLY A 18 -22.02 -0.67 -9.15
CA GLY A 18 -20.98 -1.58 -8.67
C GLY A 18 -19.55 -1.05 -8.92
N GLY A 19 -19.27 -0.58 -10.14
CA GLY A 19 -17.98 0.02 -10.48
C GLY A 19 -17.66 1.28 -9.66
N GLY A 20 -18.67 2.12 -9.41
CA GLY A 20 -18.54 3.30 -8.55
C GLY A 20 -18.19 2.96 -7.11
N TRP A 21 -18.77 1.91 -6.52
CA TRP A 21 -18.43 1.46 -5.17
C TRP A 21 -17.00 0.93 -5.07
N ILE A 22 -16.57 0.10 -6.02
CA ILE A 22 -15.22 -0.47 -6.05
C ILE A 22 -14.18 0.63 -6.17
N THR A 23 -14.32 1.51 -7.17
CA THR A 23 -13.39 2.62 -7.39
C THR A 23 -13.34 3.60 -6.21
N SER A 24 -14.47 3.85 -5.55
CA SER A 24 -14.52 4.67 -4.33
C SER A 24 -13.75 4.02 -3.18
N PHE A 25 -13.94 2.71 -2.97
CA PHE A 25 -13.19 1.96 -1.96
C PHE A 25 -11.69 1.97 -2.25
N ASP A 26 -11.30 1.78 -3.51
CA ASP A 26 -9.89 1.81 -3.92
C ASP A 26 -9.26 3.16 -3.68
N THR A 27 -9.92 4.21 -4.16
CA THR A 27 -9.41 5.58 -4.03
C THR A 27 -9.27 5.96 -2.56
N ASN A 28 -10.26 5.64 -1.72
CA ASN A 28 -10.19 5.92 -0.28
C ASN A 28 -9.04 5.16 0.40
N SER A 29 -8.87 3.88 0.08
CA SER A 29 -7.77 3.06 0.63
C SER A 29 -6.40 3.62 0.22
N MET A 30 -6.25 4.03 -1.04
CA MET A 30 -5.00 4.63 -1.53
C MET A 30 -4.71 5.99 -0.90
N VAL A 31 -5.72 6.84 -0.73
CA VAL A 31 -5.57 8.13 -0.04
C VAL A 31 -5.10 7.93 1.40
N ILE A 32 -5.66 6.94 2.11
CA ILE A 32 -5.22 6.60 3.47
C ILE A 32 -3.76 6.12 3.49
N MET A 33 -3.35 5.27 2.55
CA MET A 33 -1.94 4.82 2.45
C MET A 33 -0.99 5.99 2.18
N VAL A 34 -1.34 6.89 1.24
CA VAL A 34 -0.56 8.09 0.95
C VAL A 34 -0.49 9.03 2.17
N PHE A 35 -1.58 9.15 2.92
CA PHE A 35 -1.60 9.90 4.18
C PHE A 35 -0.62 9.32 5.20
N PHE A 36 -0.60 7.99 5.40
CA PHE A 36 0.37 7.35 6.30
C PHE A 36 1.82 7.62 5.87
N ARG A 37 2.12 7.52 4.56
CA ARG A 37 3.43 7.85 4.01
C ARG A 37 3.82 9.30 4.35
N MET A 38 2.93 10.24 4.09
CA MET A 38 3.17 11.67 4.36
C MET A 38 3.43 11.94 5.85
N GLU A 39 2.60 11.38 6.73
CA GLU A 39 2.78 11.56 8.19
C GLU A 39 4.10 10.98 8.70
N LEU A 40 4.56 9.85 8.14
CA LEU A 40 5.86 9.27 8.45
C LEU A 40 7.01 10.16 7.97
N GLU A 41 6.93 10.72 6.76
CA GLU A 41 7.92 11.67 6.24
C GLU A 41 7.97 12.95 7.07
N LEU A 42 6.80 13.50 7.43
CA LEU A 42 6.72 14.71 8.25
C LEU A 42 7.27 14.45 9.66
N LEU A 43 6.96 13.29 10.25
CA LEU A 43 7.55 12.87 11.52
C LEU A 43 9.07 12.71 11.44
N ARG A 44 9.62 12.24 10.32
CA ARG A 44 11.08 12.18 10.10
C ARG A 44 11.70 13.58 10.09
N LEU A 45 11.07 14.54 9.40
CA LEU A 45 11.52 15.93 9.37
C LEU A 45 11.47 16.58 10.76
N ASP A 46 10.38 16.37 11.49
CA ASP A 46 10.24 16.85 12.87
C ASP A 46 11.29 16.21 13.79
N ALA A 47 11.57 14.92 13.58
CA ALA A 47 12.60 14.19 14.34
C ALA A 47 14.02 14.72 14.07
N LYS A 48 14.30 15.13 12.84
CA LYS A 48 15.56 15.77 12.45
C LYS A 48 15.74 17.13 13.12
N ASP A 49 14.68 17.91 13.24
CA ASP A 49 14.71 19.24 13.86
C ASP A 49 14.55 19.22 15.40
N ILE A 50 14.48 18.05 16.06
CA ILE A 50 14.25 17.96 17.52
C ILE A 50 15.16 18.90 18.33
N PHE A 51 16.44 18.98 17.97
CA PHE A 51 17.44 19.78 18.67
C PHE A 51 17.70 21.16 18.05
N GLY A 52 17.04 21.52 16.94
CA GLY A 52 17.35 22.69 16.13
C GLY A 52 18.65 22.55 15.33
N THR A 53 19.15 23.67 14.83
CA THR A 53 20.41 23.75 14.06
C THR A 53 21.60 24.08 14.95
N GLU A 54 22.81 23.85 14.43
CA GLU A 54 24.05 24.16 15.15
C GLU A 54 24.15 25.64 15.57
N SER A 55 23.63 26.54 14.73
CA SER A 55 23.61 27.98 14.98
C SER A 55 22.51 28.44 15.96
N ALA A 56 21.44 27.66 16.15
CA ALA A 56 20.28 28.04 16.94
C ALA A 56 19.80 26.87 17.82
N LYS A 57 20.56 26.60 18.89
CA LYS A 57 20.23 25.53 19.84
C LYS A 57 18.94 25.84 20.58
N VAL A 58 18.02 24.89 20.49
CA VAL A 58 16.74 24.92 21.21
C VAL A 58 16.94 24.61 22.71
N GLY A 59 16.15 25.28 23.56
CA GLY A 59 16.14 25.10 25.02
C GLY A 59 15.52 23.78 25.48
N HIS A 60 15.73 23.41 26.75
CA HIS A 60 15.35 22.10 27.30
C HIS A 60 13.86 21.78 27.17
N GLU A 61 12.99 22.73 27.52
CA GLU A 61 11.54 22.52 27.52
C GLU A 61 10.98 22.23 26.14
N VAL A 62 11.48 22.94 25.12
CA VAL A 62 11.04 22.76 23.73
C VAL A 62 11.56 21.43 23.17
N VAL A 63 12.80 21.03 23.47
CA VAL A 63 13.34 19.72 23.07
C VAL A 63 12.49 18.59 23.67
N LEU A 64 12.18 18.68 24.97
CA LEU A 64 11.38 17.66 25.66
C LEU A 64 9.96 17.59 25.08
N LYS A 65 9.37 18.75 24.75
CA LYS A 65 8.06 18.82 24.08
C LYS A 65 8.09 18.16 22.70
N ARG A 66 9.05 18.52 21.85
CA ARG A 66 9.23 17.94 20.51
C ARG A 66 9.41 16.43 20.55
N LEU A 67 10.22 15.93 21.48
CA LEU A 67 10.46 14.50 21.64
C LEU A 67 9.19 13.74 22.08
N LYS A 68 8.43 14.30 23.03
CA LYS A 68 7.14 13.75 23.46
C LYS A 68 6.11 13.76 22.33
N ASP A 69 6.06 14.84 21.55
CA ASP A 69 5.13 14.97 20.41
C ASP A 69 5.48 13.97 19.30
N CYS A 70 6.76 13.80 18.97
CA CYS A 70 7.22 12.78 18.02
C CYS A 70 6.85 11.37 18.48
N HIS A 71 7.08 11.06 19.76
CA HIS A 71 6.72 9.77 20.34
C HIS A 71 5.22 9.51 20.27
N ARG A 72 4.40 10.47 20.72
CA ARG A 72 2.93 10.36 20.71
C ARG A 72 2.40 10.15 19.28
N ARG A 73 2.84 10.97 18.32
CA ARG A 73 2.43 10.84 16.92
C ARG A 73 2.79 9.50 16.32
N HIS A 74 4.01 8.99 16.57
CA HIS A 74 4.38 7.67 16.09
C HIS A 74 3.52 6.55 16.70
N VAL A 75 3.24 6.61 18.00
CA VAL A 75 2.34 5.63 18.67
C VAL A 75 0.95 5.64 18.03
N GLU A 76 0.40 6.83 17.78
CA GLU A 76 -0.89 6.99 17.11
C GLU A 76 -0.86 6.45 15.67
N LEU A 77 0.18 6.76 14.90
CA LEU A 77 0.35 6.25 13.53
C LEU A 77 0.44 4.72 13.51
N VAL A 78 1.19 4.10 14.40
CA VAL A 78 1.27 2.63 14.50
C VAL A 78 -0.10 2.04 14.88
N LYS A 79 -0.83 2.68 15.80
CA LYS A 79 -2.17 2.23 16.20
C LYS A 79 -3.16 2.30 15.04
N PHE A 80 -3.22 3.42 14.34
CA PHE A 80 -4.10 3.60 13.19
C PHE A 80 -3.68 2.74 12.00
N GLY A 81 -2.39 2.57 11.77
CA GLY A 81 -1.85 1.68 10.74
C GLY A 81 -2.30 0.24 10.96
N ARG A 82 -2.25 -0.27 12.20
CA ARG A 82 -2.75 -1.61 12.54
C ARG A 82 -4.27 -1.75 12.37
N LEU A 83 -5.02 -0.70 12.72
CA LEU A 83 -6.47 -0.69 12.54
C LEU A 83 -6.82 -0.75 11.05
N PHE A 84 -6.17 0.08 10.25
CA PHE A 84 -6.34 0.10 8.80
C PHE A 84 -5.93 -1.25 8.17
N ASP A 85 -4.79 -1.81 8.59
CA ASP A 85 -4.34 -3.14 8.16
C ASP A 85 -5.39 -4.22 8.49
N SER A 86 -5.96 -4.20 9.69
CA SER A 86 -6.98 -5.18 10.10
C SER A 86 -8.23 -5.15 9.22
N CYS A 87 -8.59 -3.98 8.69
CA CYS A 87 -9.70 -3.82 7.76
C CYS A 87 -9.32 -4.18 6.32
N LEU A 88 -8.14 -3.73 5.87
CA LEU A 88 -7.68 -3.88 4.49
C LEU A 88 -7.19 -5.30 4.18
N SER A 89 -6.51 -5.94 5.13
CA SER A 89 -5.85 -7.24 4.97
C SER A 89 -6.74 -8.37 4.45
N PRO A 90 -7.96 -8.63 5.00
CA PRO A 90 -8.82 -9.68 4.46
C PRO A 90 -9.34 -9.35 3.05
N ILE A 91 -9.61 -8.08 2.77
CA ILE A 91 -10.09 -7.61 1.47
C ILE A 91 -8.99 -7.82 0.42
N MET A 92 -7.75 -7.44 0.75
CA MET A 92 -6.61 -7.59 -0.17
C MET A 92 -6.23 -9.04 -0.42
N LEU A 93 -6.42 -9.94 0.55
CA LEU A 93 -6.25 -11.37 0.33
C LEU A 93 -7.24 -11.90 -0.72
N LEU A 94 -8.52 -11.56 -0.58
CA LEU A 94 -9.54 -11.95 -1.56
C LEU A 94 -9.24 -11.32 -2.92
N TYR A 95 -8.84 -10.05 -2.93
CA TYR A 95 -8.49 -9.32 -4.14
C TYR A 95 -7.32 -9.98 -4.88
N MET A 96 -6.25 -10.36 -4.17
CA MET A 96 -5.11 -11.08 -4.76
C MET A 96 -5.50 -12.45 -5.31
N PHE A 97 -6.36 -13.19 -4.59
CA PHE A 97 -6.88 -14.47 -5.07
C PHE A 97 -7.68 -14.31 -6.36
N VAL A 98 -8.64 -13.37 -6.39
CA VAL A 98 -9.44 -13.08 -7.58
C VAL A 98 -8.56 -12.63 -8.73
N CYS A 99 -7.59 -11.73 -8.51
CA CYS A 99 -6.66 -11.29 -9.54
C CYS A 99 -5.86 -12.47 -10.12
N SER A 100 -5.40 -13.41 -9.29
CA SER A 100 -4.66 -14.59 -9.76
C SER A 100 -5.51 -15.49 -10.66
N VAL A 101 -6.77 -15.74 -10.30
CA VAL A 101 -7.70 -16.53 -11.11
C VAL A 101 -8.03 -15.79 -12.41
N MET A 102 -8.30 -14.49 -12.33
CA MET A 102 -8.60 -13.66 -13.49
C MET A 102 -7.43 -13.62 -14.47
N LEU A 103 -6.19 -13.51 -14.00
CA LEU A 103 -4.99 -13.57 -14.83
C LEU A 103 -4.90 -14.89 -15.61
N CYS A 104 -5.16 -16.02 -14.94
CA CYS A 104 -5.14 -17.33 -15.58
C CYS A 104 -6.25 -17.50 -16.62
N VAL A 105 -7.47 -17.08 -16.30
CA VAL A 105 -8.65 -17.23 -17.18
C VAL A 105 -8.55 -16.32 -18.41
N THR A 106 -8.18 -15.06 -18.21
CA THR A 106 -8.06 -14.08 -19.32
C THR A 106 -6.91 -14.42 -20.27
N ALA A 107 -5.77 -14.87 -19.75
CA ALA A 107 -4.66 -15.33 -20.59
C ALA A 107 -5.06 -16.51 -21.50
N TYR A 108 -5.90 -17.41 -20.97
CA TYR A 108 -6.50 -18.49 -21.76
C TYR A 108 -7.52 -17.97 -22.79
N GLN A 109 -8.45 -17.09 -22.38
CA GLN A 109 -9.46 -16.51 -23.26
C GLN A 109 -8.84 -15.77 -24.46
N ILE A 110 -7.77 -15.01 -24.25
CA ILE A 110 -7.03 -14.28 -25.32
C ILE A 110 -6.51 -15.24 -26.41
N THR A 111 -6.28 -16.51 -26.07
CA THR A 111 -5.77 -17.55 -26.98
C THR A 111 -6.90 -18.20 -27.80
N ILE A 112 -8.12 -18.27 -27.26
CA ILE A 112 -9.27 -18.93 -27.92
C ILE A 112 -10.09 -17.95 -28.75
N GLU A 113 -10.20 -16.70 -28.30
CA GLU A 113 -11.06 -15.73 -28.98
C GLU A 113 -10.56 -15.41 -30.39
N THR A 114 -11.49 -15.49 -31.35
CA THR A 114 -11.23 -15.23 -32.78
C THR A 114 -11.59 -13.80 -33.18
N SER A 115 -12.50 -13.15 -32.46
CA SER A 115 -12.93 -11.77 -32.73
C SER A 115 -11.91 -10.76 -32.18
N PRO A 116 -11.36 -9.85 -33.01
CA PRO A 116 -10.39 -8.86 -32.54
C PRO A 116 -10.99 -7.90 -31.49
N MET A 117 -12.29 -7.62 -31.57
CA MET A 117 -12.98 -6.73 -30.63
C MET A 117 -13.09 -7.34 -29.23
N GLN A 118 -13.44 -8.63 -29.14
CA GLN A 118 -13.54 -9.29 -27.83
C GLN A 118 -12.17 -9.43 -27.19
N ARG A 119 -11.14 -9.77 -27.99
CA ARG A 119 -9.76 -9.86 -27.51
C ARG A 119 -9.28 -8.56 -26.91
N PHE A 120 -9.63 -7.44 -27.55
CA PHE A 120 -9.32 -6.10 -27.05
C PHE A 120 -9.97 -5.84 -25.69
N LEU A 121 -11.27 -6.08 -25.54
CA LEU A 121 -12.00 -5.87 -24.29
C LEU A 121 -11.46 -6.75 -23.15
N THR A 122 -11.18 -8.03 -23.44
CA THR A 122 -10.61 -8.97 -22.46
C THR A 122 -9.20 -8.56 -22.03
N THR A 123 -8.40 -8.04 -22.95
CA THR A 123 -7.04 -7.54 -22.66
C THR A 123 -7.09 -6.25 -21.83
N GLU A 124 -7.98 -5.31 -22.16
CA GLU A 124 -8.16 -4.08 -21.40
C GLU A 124 -8.55 -4.37 -19.94
N TYR A 125 -9.52 -5.27 -19.74
CA TYR A 125 -9.94 -5.69 -18.41
C TYR A 125 -8.80 -6.29 -17.60
N LEU A 126 -7.96 -7.12 -18.24
CA LEU A 126 -6.79 -7.72 -17.62
C LEU A 126 -5.77 -6.66 -17.18
N VAL A 127 -5.44 -5.72 -18.07
CA VAL A 127 -4.50 -4.63 -17.78
C VAL A 127 -4.99 -3.78 -16.63
N PHE A 128 -6.29 -3.46 -16.59
CA PHE A 128 -6.90 -2.69 -15.51
C PHE A 128 -6.77 -3.40 -14.15
N GLY A 129 -7.10 -4.69 -14.08
CA GLY A 129 -6.97 -5.47 -12.84
C GLY A 129 -5.53 -5.58 -12.34
N VAL A 130 -4.57 -5.80 -13.24
CA VAL A 130 -3.13 -5.84 -12.89
C VAL A 130 -2.65 -4.48 -12.40
N ALA A 131 -3.05 -3.39 -13.07
CA ALA A 131 -2.68 -2.03 -12.69
C ALA A 131 -3.23 -1.67 -11.31
N GLN A 132 -4.49 -2.02 -11.02
CA GLN A 132 -5.10 -1.78 -9.72
C GLN A 132 -4.34 -2.51 -8.60
N LEU A 133 -4.02 -3.80 -8.78
CA LEU A 133 -3.20 -4.55 -7.82
C LEU A 133 -1.80 -3.94 -7.63
N PHE A 134 -1.17 -3.54 -8.73
CA PHE A 134 0.15 -2.91 -8.70
C PHE A 134 0.14 -1.65 -7.84
N ILE A 135 -0.86 -0.76 -8.01
CA ILE A 135 -0.92 0.50 -7.27
C ILE A 135 -1.06 0.27 -5.76
N TYR A 136 -1.85 -0.73 -5.33
CA TYR A 136 -1.91 -1.12 -3.91
C TYR A 136 -0.57 -1.59 -3.37
N CYS A 137 0.10 -2.49 -4.10
CA CYS A 137 1.41 -2.99 -3.69
C CYS A 137 2.47 -1.88 -3.69
N TRP A 138 2.35 -0.91 -4.60
CA TRP A 138 3.22 0.26 -4.68
C TRP A 138 3.04 1.17 -3.46
N HIS A 139 1.84 1.65 -3.17
CA HIS A 139 1.60 2.55 -2.05
C HIS A 139 1.87 1.90 -0.68
N SER A 140 1.52 0.61 -0.53
CA SER A 140 1.89 -0.14 0.67
C SER A 140 3.41 -0.21 0.86
N ASN A 141 4.13 -0.47 -0.23
CA ASN A 141 5.59 -0.52 -0.24
C ASN A 141 6.21 0.85 0.09
N ASP A 142 5.66 1.94 -0.45
CA ASP A 142 6.12 3.30 -0.13
C ASP A 142 5.95 3.62 1.36
N VAL A 143 4.85 3.21 1.99
CA VAL A 143 4.65 3.36 3.44
C VAL A 143 5.69 2.56 4.22
N LEU A 144 5.97 1.33 3.81
CA LEU A 144 7.01 0.50 4.43
C LEU A 144 8.39 1.16 4.33
N PHE A 145 8.74 1.71 3.15
CA PHE A 145 10.00 2.42 2.95
C PHE A 145 10.07 3.70 3.79
N ALA A 146 9.02 4.52 3.82
CA ALA A 146 8.94 5.72 4.65
C ALA A 146 9.06 5.37 6.15
N SER A 147 8.45 4.27 6.58
CA SER A 147 8.54 3.79 7.96
C SER A 147 9.96 3.32 8.32
N ALA A 148 10.69 2.72 7.38
CA ALA A 148 12.09 2.34 7.60
C ALA A 148 13.04 3.55 7.60
N ASP A 149 12.78 4.53 6.74
CA ASP A 149 13.57 5.75 6.61
C ASP A 149 13.38 6.71 7.80
N LEU A 150 12.24 6.63 8.50
CA LEU A 150 11.95 7.38 9.73
C LEU A 150 13.09 7.31 10.76
N MET A 151 13.72 6.15 10.90
CA MET A 151 14.83 5.92 11.83
C MET A 151 16.03 6.83 11.57
N ARG A 152 16.22 7.29 10.33
CA ARG A 152 17.34 8.19 9.98
C ARG A 152 17.14 9.61 10.50
N GLY A 153 15.90 10.08 10.65
CA GLY A 153 15.58 11.44 11.08
C GLY A 153 16.29 11.84 12.39
N PRO A 154 16.10 11.08 13.50
CA PRO A 154 16.81 11.33 14.75
C PRO A 154 18.34 11.36 14.62
N TYR A 155 18.93 10.52 13.77
CA TYR A 155 20.38 10.46 13.58
C TYR A 155 20.94 11.61 12.75
N GLU A 156 20.11 12.25 11.91
CA GLU A 156 20.46 13.46 11.16
C GLU A 156 20.38 14.75 12.02
N SER A 157 19.80 14.67 13.22
CA SER A 157 19.76 15.79 14.17
C SER A 157 21.12 16.01 14.84
N ILE A 158 21.34 17.17 15.48
CA ILE A 158 22.59 17.48 16.22
C ILE A 158 22.72 16.73 17.57
N TRP A 159 22.29 15.47 17.63
CA TRP A 159 22.26 14.64 18.85
C TRP A 159 23.65 14.43 19.47
N TRP A 160 24.71 14.41 18.65
CA TRP A 160 26.10 14.29 19.10
C TRP A 160 26.56 15.51 19.91
N ALA A 161 26.02 16.70 19.66
CA ALA A 161 26.39 17.92 20.37
C ALA A 161 25.61 18.13 21.69
N ARG A 162 24.66 17.23 22.00
CA ARG A 162 23.78 17.32 23.18
C ARG A 162 24.26 16.43 24.33
N SER A 163 23.82 16.76 25.55
CA SER A 163 24.19 16.03 26.76
C SER A 163 23.71 14.58 26.76
N GLN A 164 24.34 13.74 27.59
CA GLN A 164 24.06 12.30 27.63
C GLN A 164 22.61 11.96 28.00
N ARG A 165 21.91 12.84 28.74
CA ARG A 165 20.48 12.68 29.04
C ARG A 165 19.64 12.67 27.76
N TYR A 166 19.82 13.65 26.88
CA TYR A 166 19.09 13.72 25.61
C TYR A 166 19.41 12.56 24.68
N ARG A 167 20.65 12.07 24.68
CA ARG A 167 21.03 10.91 23.87
C ARG A 167 20.29 9.65 24.32
N LYS A 168 20.09 9.47 25.63
CA LYS A 168 19.27 8.36 26.17
C LYS A 168 17.80 8.50 25.76
N ASP A 169 17.23 9.70 25.87
CA ASP A 169 15.84 9.97 25.49
C ASP A 169 15.62 9.74 23.98
N LEU A 170 16.58 10.18 23.15
CA LEU A 170 16.57 9.93 21.71
C LEU A 170 16.65 8.44 21.38
N TYR A 171 17.50 7.68 22.10
CA TYR A 171 17.62 6.24 21.90
C TYR A 171 16.28 5.52 22.15
N LEU A 172 15.55 5.91 23.19
CA LEU A 172 14.21 5.38 23.45
C LEU A 172 13.21 5.75 22.34
N LEU A 173 13.32 6.95 21.77
CA LEU A 173 12.50 7.36 20.62
C LEU A 173 12.80 6.52 19.37
N VAL A 174 14.08 6.30 19.08
CA VAL A 174 14.54 5.48 17.96
C VAL A 174 14.08 4.04 18.12
N GLU A 175 14.22 3.46 19.32
CA GLU A 175 13.71 2.11 19.59
C GLU A 175 12.20 2.01 19.35
N GLN A 176 11.47 3.07 19.67
CA GLN A 176 10.04 3.12 19.36
C GLN A 176 9.77 3.20 17.85
N PHE A 177 10.55 3.98 17.09
CA PHE A 177 10.45 4.09 15.63
C PHE A 177 10.77 2.79 14.89
N ASN A 178 11.48 1.86 15.53
CA ASN A 178 11.74 0.52 14.98
C ASN A 178 10.45 -0.30 14.76
N LYS A 179 9.32 0.12 15.36
CA LYS A 179 8.00 -0.46 15.10
C LYS A 179 7.49 0.00 13.73
N THR A 180 7.79 -0.82 12.72
CA THR A 180 7.41 -0.52 11.34
C THR A 180 5.90 -0.56 11.10
N VAL A 181 5.41 0.39 10.28
CA VAL A 181 4.06 0.37 9.73
C VAL A 181 4.10 -0.42 8.42
N VAL A 182 3.38 -1.53 8.37
CA VAL A 182 3.33 -2.41 7.20
C VAL A 182 1.91 -2.90 7.01
N PHE A 183 1.45 -2.97 5.76
CA PHE A 183 0.17 -3.55 5.41
C PHE A 183 0.34 -4.95 4.81
N SER A 184 -0.59 -5.82 5.16
CA SER A 184 -0.57 -7.24 4.83
C SER A 184 -1.78 -7.61 3.98
N ALA A 185 -1.68 -8.73 3.26
CA ALA A 185 -2.80 -9.37 2.58
C ALA A 185 -3.04 -10.72 3.25
N GLY A 186 -3.97 -10.72 4.19
CA GLY A 186 -4.23 -11.80 5.12
C GLY A 186 -3.04 -12.13 6.03
N PRO A 187 -3.08 -13.29 6.70
CA PRO A 187 -1.99 -13.75 7.56
C PRO A 187 -0.77 -14.27 6.80
N PHE A 188 -0.86 -14.37 5.46
CA PHE A 188 0.10 -15.12 4.65
C PHE A 188 1.17 -14.23 3.99
N THR A 189 0.82 -13.00 3.59
CA THR A 189 1.72 -12.19 2.76
C THR A 189 1.69 -10.70 3.11
N LYS A 190 2.80 -10.01 2.90
CA LYS A 190 2.88 -8.54 3.00
C LYS A 190 2.56 -7.91 1.65
N LEU A 191 1.86 -6.79 1.65
CA LEU A 191 1.58 -6.01 0.44
C LEU A 191 2.84 -5.26 0.03
N THR A 192 3.61 -5.84 -0.88
CA THR A 192 4.86 -5.25 -1.40
C THR A 192 4.97 -5.52 -2.90
N VAL A 193 5.82 -4.73 -3.56
CA VAL A 193 6.09 -4.91 -5.00
C VAL A 193 6.70 -6.29 -5.29
N THR A 194 7.45 -6.87 -4.34
CA THR A 194 8.01 -8.23 -4.49
C THR A 194 6.92 -9.30 -4.49
N THR A 195 5.88 -9.16 -3.64
CA THR A 195 4.71 -10.04 -3.65
C THR A 195 3.95 -9.92 -4.98
N PHE A 196 3.76 -8.70 -5.49
CA PHE A 196 3.14 -8.47 -6.81
C PHE A 196 3.88 -9.18 -7.95
N ILE A 197 5.21 -9.03 -8.01
CA ILE A 197 6.05 -9.72 -9.01
C ILE A 197 5.92 -11.24 -8.88
N SER A 198 5.82 -11.74 -7.64
CA SER A 198 5.66 -13.18 -7.38
C SER A 198 4.32 -13.71 -7.92
N ILE A 199 3.23 -12.94 -7.77
CA ILE A 199 1.93 -13.28 -8.35
C ILE A 199 1.99 -13.32 -9.88
N LEU A 200 2.58 -12.29 -10.51
CA LEU A 200 2.71 -12.25 -11.97
C LEU A 200 3.52 -13.43 -12.51
N LYS A 201 4.63 -13.78 -11.85
CA LYS A 201 5.44 -14.97 -12.19
C LYS A 201 4.64 -16.26 -12.04
N GLY A 202 3.85 -16.38 -10.97
CA GLY A 202 2.97 -17.54 -10.75
C GLY A 202 1.92 -17.68 -11.84
N ALA A 203 1.23 -16.58 -12.17
CA ALA A 203 0.23 -16.55 -13.24
C ALA A 203 0.83 -16.89 -14.61
N TYR A 204 2.00 -16.33 -14.95
CA TYR A 204 2.69 -16.65 -16.19
C TYR A 204 3.11 -18.11 -16.25
N SER A 205 3.65 -18.66 -15.16
CA SER A 205 4.01 -20.08 -15.09
C SER A 205 2.79 -20.97 -15.33
N TYR A 206 1.65 -20.67 -14.71
CA TYR A 206 0.41 -21.41 -14.92
C TYR A 206 -0.10 -21.30 -16.36
N TYR A 207 -0.03 -20.11 -16.96
CA TYR A 207 -0.33 -19.91 -18.39
C TYR A 207 0.54 -20.79 -19.28
N THR A 208 1.86 -20.81 -19.06
CA THR A 208 2.76 -21.63 -19.88
C THR A 208 2.46 -23.13 -19.77
N LEU A 209 2.10 -23.62 -18.57
CA LEU A 209 1.71 -25.01 -18.35
C LEU A 209 0.41 -25.36 -19.10
N LEU A 210 -0.59 -24.48 -19.05
CA LEU A 210 -1.84 -24.67 -19.78
C LEU A 210 -1.61 -24.62 -21.31
N SER A 211 -0.79 -23.71 -21.79
CA SER A 211 -0.47 -23.61 -23.22
C SER A 211 0.25 -24.87 -23.72
N GLN A 212 1.21 -25.39 -22.95
CA GLN A 212 1.92 -26.62 -23.31
C GLN A 212 1.04 -27.87 -23.27
N SER A 213 0.08 -27.96 -22.34
CA SER A 213 -0.84 -29.11 -22.27
C SER A 213 -1.82 -29.16 -23.44
N GLN A 214 -2.11 -28.03 -24.08
CA GLN A 214 -2.94 -27.95 -25.29
C GLN A 214 -2.17 -28.25 -26.59
N MET A 215 -0.84 -28.13 -26.59
CA MET A 215 -0.01 -28.48 -27.76
C MET A 215 0.34 -29.98 -27.85
N LYS A 216 -0.21 -30.81 -26.95
CA LYS A 216 -0.17 -32.28 -27.01
C LYS A 216 -1.54 -32.81 -27.41
#